data_AF-A0A419HWR1-F1
#
_entry.id   AF-A0A419HWR1-F1
#
_cell.length_a   1.000
_cell.length_b   1.000
_cell.length_c   1.000
_cell.angle_alpha   90.00
_cell.angle_beta   90.00
_cell.angle_gamma   90.00
#
_symmetry.space_group_name_H-M   'P 1'
#
loop_
_entity.id
_entity.type
_entity.pdbx_description
1 polymer ?
#
loop_
_entity_poly.entity_id
_entity_poly.type
_entity_poly.pdbx_seq_one_letter_code
_entity_poly.pdbx_strand_id
1 'polypeptide(L)'
;MALGIDIYRSFQHVTDWQAVRNHGVTYVYVKLSDGGGRPAGGAGDAEVAGSRAAGIPVGGYHFVQANPGPEAQAGVLLGEVRRLGATGCAPMLDLEDNPASSRLPNIPDGRKRDFATAFCNEVARQGFRPGVYLNNALAKKLRPDTWGVPGLVIWIARYGARPDPAAGRYDLHQYSSTGQVPGIRANGIDLDESYTNAHLTGAPAAAGKVTELMERLKLAPSKDITSVRLLLSGSDTAAIVIRPWLGPDGLAPTPVFLGNIHAWGSDKAGIGHNPKEESGFDPKVVSHRRYSLPGAVWADFEYSTNAEFDLDIVG
;
A
#
# COMPACT_ATOMS: atom_id res chain seq x y z
N MET A 1 6.26 -6.61 2.19
CA MET A 1 6.01 -6.11 3.55
C MET A 1 6.94 -4.93 3.77
N ALA A 2 6.44 -3.85 4.37
CA ALA A 2 7.17 -2.58 4.46
C ALA A 2 7.38 -2.21 5.93
N LEU A 3 8.58 -1.76 6.30
CA LEU A 3 8.93 -1.36 7.67
C LEU A 3 8.37 0.03 7.96
N GLY A 4 7.69 0.18 9.09
CA GLY A 4 7.29 1.46 9.65
C GLY A 4 7.71 1.62 11.10
N ILE A 5 7.51 2.83 11.61
CA ILE A 5 7.66 3.15 13.03
C ILE A 5 6.49 4.00 13.49
N ASP A 6 6.22 3.95 14.78
CA ASP A 6 5.39 4.92 15.44
C ASP A 6 6.10 5.57 16.64
N ILE A 7 5.85 6.87 16.79
CA ILE A 7 6.63 7.73 17.68
C ILE A 7 5.76 8.74 18.41
N TYR A 8 6.18 9.04 19.63
CA TYR A 8 5.73 10.19 20.37
C TYR A 8 6.94 10.98 20.85
N ARG A 9 6.96 12.28 20.54
CA ARG A 9 8.08 13.19 20.83
C ARG A 9 8.58 13.23 22.28
N SER A 10 7.76 12.81 23.25
CA SER A 10 8.20 12.70 24.65
C SER A 10 9.09 11.49 24.92
N PHE A 11 9.08 10.48 24.05
CA PHE A 11 9.81 9.23 24.23
C PHE A 11 10.84 8.98 23.11
N GLN A 12 10.52 9.36 21.87
CA GLN A 12 11.41 9.22 20.72
C GLN A 12 11.81 10.59 20.18
N HIS A 13 13.10 10.91 20.25
CA HIS A 13 13.66 12.15 19.70
C HIS A 13 14.39 11.86 18.38
N VAL A 14 13.80 12.28 17.26
CA VAL A 14 14.40 12.08 15.93
C VAL A 14 15.44 13.17 15.66
N THR A 15 16.70 12.75 15.51
CA THR A 15 17.84 13.64 15.24
C THR A 15 18.25 13.66 13.77
N ASP A 16 17.91 12.62 13.00
CA ASP A 16 18.27 12.53 11.57
C ASP A 16 17.24 11.70 10.80
N TRP A 17 16.38 12.38 10.05
CA TRP A 17 15.35 11.76 9.21
C TRP A 17 15.90 11.05 7.97
N GLN A 18 17.07 11.44 7.47
CA GLN A 18 17.70 10.73 6.35
C GLN A 18 18.30 9.41 6.82
N ALA A 19 18.89 9.37 8.01
CA ALA A 19 19.31 8.11 8.64
C ALA A 19 18.11 7.16 8.85
N VAL A 20 16.96 7.67 9.29
CA VAL A 20 15.71 6.89 9.43
C VAL A 20 15.27 6.31 8.08
N ARG A 21 15.25 7.13 7.02
CA ARG A 21 14.91 6.68 5.67
C ARG A 21 15.89 5.62 5.14
N ASN A 22 17.18 5.85 5.30
CA ASN A 22 18.24 4.95 4.83
C ASN A 22 18.25 3.63 5.60
N HIS A 23 17.68 3.59 6.81
CA HIS A 23 17.44 2.36 7.55
C HIS A 23 16.29 1.51 6.96
N GLY A 24 15.56 2.04 5.99
CA GLY A 24 14.46 1.34 5.32
C GLY A 24 13.08 1.62 5.91
N VAL A 25 12.93 2.63 6.76
CA VAL A 25 11.61 3.08 7.23
C VAL A 25 10.83 3.71 6.06
N THR A 26 9.64 3.17 5.81
CA THR A 26 8.80 3.50 4.64
C THR A 26 7.52 4.24 4.98
N TYR A 27 7.13 4.29 6.25
CA TYR A 27 6.04 5.12 6.77
C TYR A 27 6.23 5.39 8.26
N VAL A 28 5.57 6.44 8.75
CA VAL A 28 5.62 6.84 10.17
C VAL A 28 4.24 7.20 10.68
N TYR A 29 3.89 6.73 11.88
CA TYR A 29 2.78 7.28 12.67
C TYR A 29 3.30 8.15 13.80
N VAL A 30 2.74 9.35 13.94
CA VAL A 30 3.13 10.29 14.99
C VAL A 30 1.97 10.53 15.93
N LYS A 31 2.21 10.53 17.25
CA LYS A 31 1.20 10.96 18.20
C LYS A 31 0.89 12.45 17.99
N LEU A 32 -0.34 12.74 17.54
CA LEU A 32 -0.75 14.13 17.30
C LEU A 32 -1.63 14.68 18.42
N SER A 33 -2.42 13.80 19.06
CA SER A 33 -3.45 14.21 20.00
C SER A 33 -3.78 13.10 21.00
N ASP A 34 -4.39 13.48 22.12
CA ASP A 34 -5.04 12.55 23.03
C ASP A 34 -6.24 13.21 23.72
N GLY A 35 -7.28 12.41 23.97
CA GLY A 35 -8.55 12.86 24.55
C GLY A 35 -9.06 14.18 23.95
N GLY A 36 -9.24 15.18 24.81
CA GLY A 36 -9.84 16.47 24.43
C GLY A 36 -8.91 17.44 23.69
N GLY A 37 -7.65 17.10 23.42
CA GLY A 37 -6.73 18.09 22.85
C GLY A 37 -5.32 17.57 22.54
N ARG A 38 -4.34 18.37 22.95
CA ARG A 38 -2.92 18.10 22.68
C ARG A 38 -2.32 17.19 23.76
N PRO A 39 -1.41 16.27 23.39
CA PRO A 39 -0.70 15.45 24.36
C PRO A 39 0.14 16.33 25.29
N ALA A 40 0.43 15.84 26.50
CA ALA A 40 1.19 16.59 27.50
C ALA A 40 2.57 17.08 27.00
N GLY A 41 3.23 16.33 26.12
CA GLY A 41 4.51 16.68 25.51
C GLY A 41 4.39 17.56 24.27
N GLY A 42 3.18 17.94 23.88
CA GLY A 42 2.87 18.62 22.63
C GLY A 42 2.60 17.66 21.47
N ALA A 43 2.03 18.20 20.40
CA ALA A 43 1.90 17.50 19.13
C ALA A 43 3.28 17.34 18.46
N GLY A 44 3.38 16.36 17.55
CA GLY A 44 4.60 16.02 16.84
C GLY A 44 4.88 16.87 15.59
N ASP A 45 4.84 18.21 15.71
CA ASP A 45 5.03 19.15 14.59
C ASP A 45 6.39 18.93 13.88
N ALA A 46 7.47 18.82 14.65
CA ALA A 46 8.82 18.62 14.12
C ALA A 46 8.97 17.24 13.47
N GLU A 47 8.32 16.24 14.04
CA GLU A 47 8.33 14.87 13.54
C GLU A 47 7.59 14.75 12.21
N VAL A 48 6.40 15.36 12.11
CA VAL A 48 5.65 15.41 10.85
C VAL A 48 6.42 16.18 9.79
N ALA A 49 6.95 17.35 10.11
CA ALA A 49 7.71 18.17 9.16
C ALA A 49 8.97 17.44 8.67
N GLY A 50 9.73 16.84 9.57
CA GLY A 50 10.97 16.14 9.24
C GLY A 50 10.75 14.86 8.44
N SER A 51 9.73 14.07 8.79
CA SER A 51 9.33 12.87 8.03
C SER A 51 8.96 13.24 6.58
N ARG A 52 8.14 14.29 6.41
CA ARG A 52 7.75 14.81 5.09
C ARG A 52 8.97 15.32 4.30
N ALA A 53 9.88 16.04 4.94
CA ALA A 53 11.10 16.54 4.30
C ALA A 53 12.03 15.41 3.83
N ALA A 54 12.02 14.26 4.52
CA ALA A 54 12.72 13.06 4.08
C ALA A 54 11.95 12.24 3.04
N GLY A 55 10.72 12.61 2.69
CA GLY A 55 9.89 11.87 1.73
C GLY A 55 9.31 10.57 2.30
N ILE A 56 9.17 10.47 3.63
CA ILE A 56 8.51 9.34 4.27
C ILE A 56 7.02 9.71 4.50
N PRO A 57 6.06 8.90 3.99
CA PRO A 57 4.64 9.05 4.31
C PRO A 57 4.40 9.09 5.82
N VAL A 58 3.68 10.11 6.28
CA VAL A 58 3.38 10.30 7.71
C VAL A 58 1.89 10.41 7.96
N GLY A 59 1.39 9.65 8.94
CA GLY A 59 0.05 9.77 9.49
C GLY A 59 0.08 10.14 10.97
N GLY A 60 -1.11 10.43 11.51
CA GLY A 60 -1.29 10.76 12.91
C GLY A 60 -2.09 9.71 13.66
N TYR A 61 -1.74 9.46 14.92
CA TYR A 61 -2.60 8.73 15.84
C TYR A 61 -3.10 9.59 17.01
N HIS A 62 -4.23 9.16 17.55
CA HIS A 62 -4.92 9.76 18.69
C HIS A 62 -5.04 8.76 19.83
N PHE A 63 -4.37 9.01 20.95
CA PHE A 63 -4.53 8.15 22.13
C PHE A 63 -5.86 8.44 22.82
N VAL A 64 -6.70 7.42 22.90
CA VAL A 64 -8.09 7.58 23.34
C VAL A 64 -8.19 7.92 24.83
N GLN A 65 -9.20 8.71 25.20
CA GLN A 65 -9.61 8.89 26.60
C GLN A 65 -11.12 8.62 26.77
N ALA A 66 -11.58 8.35 27.99
CA ALA A 66 -13.01 8.14 28.24
C ALA A 66 -13.88 9.38 27.98
N ASN A 67 -13.29 10.58 28.01
CA ASN A 67 -13.94 11.85 27.70
C ASN A 67 -12.95 12.76 26.97
N PRO A 68 -13.39 13.60 26.01
CA PRO A 68 -14.77 13.78 25.52
C PRO A 68 -15.24 12.58 24.65
N GLY A 69 -16.45 12.67 24.08
CA GLY A 69 -17.01 11.62 23.22
C GLY A 69 -16.19 11.34 21.94
N PRO A 70 -16.46 10.22 21.25
CA PRO A 70 -15.66 9.74 20.14
C PRO A 70 -15.60 10.71 18.96
N GLU A 71 -16.70 11.37 18.61
CA GLU A 71 -16.73 12.33 17.49
C GLU A 71 -15.92 13.58 17.78
N ALA A 72 -15.91 14.04 19.04
CA ALA A 72 -15.09 15.16 19.47
C ALA A 72 -13.60 14.81 19.38
N GLN A 73 -13.21 13.62 19.83
CA GLN A 73 -11.83 13.13 19.72
C GLN A 73 -11.39 12.96 18.25
N ALA A 74 -12.28 12.45 17.38
CA ALA A 74 -12.02 12.40 15.94
C ALA A 74 -11.81 13.81 15.35
N GLY A 75 -12.60 14.79 15.78
CA GLY A 75 -12.42 16.20 15.41
C GLY A 75 -11.06 16.76 15.84
N VAL A 76 -10.58 16.44 17.04
CA VAL A 76 -9.26 16.84 17.53
C VAL A 76 -8.15 16.26 16.64
N LEU A 77 -8.18 14.93 16.40
CA LEU A 77 -7.19 14.28 15.55
C LEU A 77 -7.16 14.89 14.15
N LEU A 78 -8.32 15.03 13.52
CA LEU A 78 -8.41 15.54 12.16
C LEU A 78 -8.07 17.03 12.06
N GLY A 79 -8.26 17.80 13.14
CA GLY A 79 -7.74 19.16 13.24
C GLY A 79 -6.22 19.20 13.12
N GLU A 80 -5.52 18.36 13.91
CA GLU A 80 -4.05 18.27 13.89
C GLU A 80 -3.52 17.68 12.57
N VAL A 81 -4.18 16.64 12.04
CA VAL A 81 -3.83 16.04 10.73
C VAL A 81 -3.87 17.09 9.62
N ARG A 82 -4.93 17.90 9.54
CA ARG A 82 -5.05 18.98 8.54
C ARG A 82 -4.01 20.08 8.77
N ARG A 83 -3.83 20.51 10.03
CA ARG A 83 -2.89 21.58 10.40
C ARG A 83 -1.45 21.24 10.00
N LEU A 84 -1.05 19.98 10.18
CA LEU A 84 0.31 19.51 9.94
C LEU A 84 0.51 18.91 8.55
N GLY A 85 -0.58 18.64 7.82
CA GLY A 85 -0.54 17.87 6.58
C GLY A 85 -0.03 16.44 6.79
N ALA A 86 -0.39 15.81 7.92
CA ALA A 86 -0.05 14.43 8.25
C ALA A 86 -0.97 13.43 7.52
N THR A 87 -1.04 13.57 6.19
CA THR A 87 -2.01 12.89 5.32
C THR A 87 -1.35 11.83 4.44
N GLY A 88 -0.15 11.37 4.81
CA GLY A 88 0.54 10.26 4.13
C GLY A 88 -0.02 8.89 4.52
N CYS A 89 -0.56 8.77 5.74
CA CYS A 89 -1.25 7.58 6.23
C CYS A 89 -2.63 7.89 6.83
N ALA A 90 -3.46 6.86 6.94
CA ALA A 90 -4.80 6.88 7.51
C ALA A 90 -4.77 7.32 8.99
N PRO A 91 -5.60 8.28 9.43
CA PRO A 91 -5.67 8.67 10.84
C PRO A 91 -6.06 7.49 11.73
N MET A 92 -5.30 7.26 12.80
CA MET A 92 -5.47 6.11 13.70
C MET A 92 -6.09 6.51 15.04
N LEU A 93 -7.12 5.80 15.46
CA LEU A 93 -7.49 5.72 16.87
C LEU A 93 -6.56 4.72 17.56
N ASP A 94 -5.81 5.17 18.54
CA ASP A 94 -5.08 4.30 19.45
C ASP A 94 -6.00 3.92 20.62
N LEU A 95 -6.57 2.71 20.54
CA LEU A 95 -7.54 2.16 21.49
C LEU A 95 -6.84 1.26 22.51
N GLU A 96 -6.34 1.89 23.56
CA GLU A 96 -5.70 1.21 24.68
C GLU A 96 -6.27 1.64 26.04
N ASP A 97 -6.01 0.81 27.05
CA ASP A 97 -6.21 1.22 28.43
C ASP A 97 -5.02 2.08 28.87
N ASN A 98 -5.30 3.08 29.70
CA ASN A 98 -4.25 3.88 30.32
C ASN A 98 -3.28 2.99 31.12
N PRO A 99 -1.99 3.38 31.22
CA PRO A 99 -1.06 2.69 32.10
C PRO A 99 -1.58 2.72 33.54
N ALA A 100 -1.22 1.70 34.34
CA ALA A 100 -1.70 1.56 35.72
C ALA A 100 -1.36 2.76 36.63
N SER A 101 -0.36 3.56 36.26
CA SER A 101 0.03 4.79 36.96
C SER A 101 -0.86 6.00 36.63
N SER A 102 -1.67 5.91 35.58
CA SER A 102 -2.57 6.99 35.16
C SER A 102 -3.75 7.11 36.11
N ARG A 103 -4.16 8.36 36.37
CA ARG A 103 -5.39 8.68 37.10
C ARG A 103 -6.58 8.90 36.16
N LEU A 104 -6.35 8.85 34.84
CA LEU A 104 -7.41 9.02 33.86
C LEU A 104 -8.25 7.73 33.76
N PRO A 105 -9.58 7.84 33.64
CA PRO A 105 -10.43 6.69 33.45
C PRO A 105 -10.22 6.06 32.07
N ASN A 106 -10.25 4.73 32.03
CA ASN A 106 -10.33 3.97 30.78
C ASN A 106 -11.73 4.04 30.19
N ILE A 107 -11.85 3.82 28.88
CA ILE A 107 -13.14 3.48 28.30
C ILE A 107 -13.58 2.14 28.90
N PRO A 108 -14.79 2.03 29.49
CA PRO A 108 -15.27 0.76 30.00
C PRO A 108 -15.29 -0.31 28.90
N ASP A 109 -14.89 -1.54 29.23
CA ASP A 109 -14.76 -2.64 28.26
C ASP A 109 -15.98 -2.83 27.36
N GLY A 110 -17.19 -2.75 27.92
CA GLY A 110 -18.45 -2.88 27.19
C GLY A 110 -18.75 -1.72 26.24
N ARG A 111 -17.99 -0.61 26.30
CA ARG A 111 -18.16 0.58 25.46
C ARG A 111 -17.04 0.78 24.44
N LYS A 112 -15.94 0.02 24.52
CA LYS A 112 -14.76 0.19 23.63
C LYS A 112 -15.13 0.02 22.15
N ARG A 113 -15.94 -0.99 21.80
CA ARG A 113 -16.40 -1.22 20.43
C ARG A 113 -17.20 -0.04 19.89
N ASP A 114 -18.23 0.38 20.62
CA ASP A 114 -19.13 1.45 20.17
C ASP A 114 -18.39 2.77 20.05
N PHE A 115 -17.51 3.07 21.01
CA PHE A 115 -16.66 4.26 20.97
C PHE A 115 -15.77 4.27 19.73
N ALA A 116 -15.03 3.19 19.50
CA ALA A 116 -14.10 3.10 18.37
C ALA A 116 -14.84 3.12 17.02
N THR A 117 -16.00 2.46 16.94
CA THR A 117 -16.85 2.45 15.74
C THR A 117 -17.36 3.87 15.43
N ALA A 118 -17.85 4.61 16.44
CA ALA A 118 -18.30 5.99 16.28
C ALA A 118 -17.17 6.93 15.86
N PHE A 119 -15.99 6.80 16.50
CA PHE A 119 -14.80 7.57 16.12
C PHE A 119 -14.43 7.33 14.66
N CYS A 120 -14.34 6.06 14.25
CA CYS A 120 -13.93 5.70 12.89
C CYS A 120 -14.97 6.14 11.85
N ASN A 121 -16.26 6.04 12.16
CA ASN A 121 -17.32 6.55 11.29
C ASN A 121 -17.26 8.07 11.14
N GLU A 122 -16.94 8.80 12.21
CA GLU A 122 -16.74 10.25 12.13
C GLU A 122 -15.54 10.62 11.27
N VAL A 123 -14.43 9.88 11.40
CA VAL A 123 -13.25 10.05 10.53
C VAL A 123 -13.62 9.83 9.06
N ALA A 124 -14.36 8.76 8.77
CA ALA A 124 -14.87 8.46 7.42
C ALA A 124 -15.82 9.56 6.90
N ARG A 125 -16.74 10.05 7.73
CA ARG A 125 -17.68 11.14 7.40
C ARG A 125 -16.96 12.43 7.02
N GLN A 126 -15.77 12.66 7.58
CA GLN A 126 -14.93 13.81 7.27
C GLN A 126 -13.99 13.59 6.07
N GLY A 127 -14.14 12.48 5.33
CA GLY A 127 -13.44 12.21 4.08
C GLY A 127 -12.08 11.53 4.24
N PHE A 128 -11.73 11.07 5.43
CA PHE A 128 -10.49 10.34 5.68
C PHE A 128 -10.75 8.84 5.77
N ARG A 129 -9.78 8.02 5.34
CA ARG A 129 -9.83 6.58 5.62
C ARG A 129 -9.58 6.36 7.12
N PRO A 130 -10.52 5.74 7.87
CA PRO A 130 -10.31 5.53 9.30
C PRO A 130 -9.39 4.35 9.56
N GLY A 131 -8.68 4.41 10.68
CA GLY A 131 -7.94 3.28 11.20
C GLY A 131 -8.04 3.16 12.71
N VAL A 132 -7.81 1.93 13.19
CA VAL A 132 -7.77 1.62 14.62
C VAL A 132 -6.54 0.78 14.94
N TYR A 133 -5.82 1.20 15.98
CA TYR A 133 -4.77 0.46 16.63
C TYR A 133 -5.27 -0.13 17.95
N LEU A 134 -4.86 -1.35 18.26
CA LEU A 134 -5.20 -2.07 19.48
C LEU A 134 -4.28 -3.26 19.70
N ASN A 135 -4.06 -3.64 20.96
CA ASN A 135 -3.33 -4.86 21.27
C ASN A 135 -4.10 -6.13 20.85
N ASN A 136 -3.37 -7.24 20.70
CA ASN A 136 -3.94 -8.53 20.27
C ASN A 136 -5.09 -9.05 21.13
N ALA A 137 -5.10 -8.77 22.45
CA ALA A 137 -6.18 -9.21 23.34
C ALA A 137 -7.48 -8.44 23.05
N LEU A 138 -7.40 -7.12 22.90
CA LEU A 138 -8.53 -6.30 22.48
C LEU A 138 -8.97 -6.65 21.06
N ALA A 139 -8.05 -6.93 20.13
CA ALA A 139 -8.39 -7.29 18.76
C ALA A 139 -9.23 -8.56 18.68
N LYS A 140 -8.84 -9.60 19.43
CA LYS A 140 -9.64 -10.83 19.57
C LYS A 140 -11.02 -10.59 20.17
N LYS A 141 -11.09 -9.75 21.20
CA LYS A 141 -12.34 -9.45 21.92
C LYS A 141 -13.30 -8.61 21.08
N LEU A 142 -12.79 -7.60 20.39
CA LEU A 142 -13.61 -6.58 19.75
C LEU A 142 -13.86 -6.86 18.26
N ARG A 143 -13.01 -7.67 17.60
CA ARG A 143 -13.15 -8.04 16.17
C ARG A 143 -13.41 -6.83 15.27
N PRO A 144 -12.45 -5.90 15.15
CA PRO A 144 -12.58 -4.70 14.32
C PRO A 144 -12.94 -4.98 12.88
N ASP A 145 -12.59 -6.16 12.38
CA ASP A 145 -12.96 -6.64 11.05
C ASP A 145 -14.46 -6.88 10.84
N THR A 146 -15.26 -6.84 11.90
CA THR A 146 -16.71 -7.04 11.86
C THR A 146 -17.52 -5.77 12.19
N TRP A 147 -16.87 -4.61 12.35
CA TRP A 147 -17.54 -3.39 12.78
C TRP A 147 -18.43 -2.72 11.71
N GLY A 148 -18.30 -3.13 10.44
CA GLY A 148 -19.07 -2.54 9.35
C GLY A 148 -18.62 -1.12 8.96
N VAL A 149 -17.42 -0.71 9.39
CA VAL A 149 -16.81 0.57 9.00
C VAL A 149 -16.09 0.40 7.65
N PRO A 150 -16.54 1.06 6.57
CA PRO A 150 -15.95 0.88 5.24
C PRO A 150 -14.48 1.32 5.20
N GLY A 151 -13.62 0.47 4.63
CA GLY A 151 -12.20 0.79 4.44
C GLY A 151 -11.39 0.93 5.74
N LEU A 152 -11.92 0.47 6.88
CA LEU A 152 -11.26 0.53 8.18
C LEU A 152 -9.90 -0.19 8.14
N VAL A 153 -8.83 0.54 8.42
CA VAL A 153 -7.49 -0.01 8.55
C VAL A 153 -7.31 -0.57 9.97
N ILE A 154 -6.77 -1.78 10.08
CA ILE A 154 -6.59 -2.44 11.37
C ILE A 154 -5.11 -2.65 11.66
N TRP A 155 -4.64 -2.10 12.78
CA TRP A 155 -3.28 -2.21 13.25
C TRP A 155 -3.25 -2.95 14.59
N ILE A 156 -2.55 -4.09 14.64
CA ILE A 156 -2.53 -4.93 15.84
C ILE A 156 -1.14 -4.94 16.46
N ALA A 157 -1.07 -4.69 17.77
CA ALA A 157 0.14 -4.89 18.55
C ALA A 157 0.25 -6.33 19.05
N ARG A 158 1.36 -7.01 18.73
CA ARG A 158 1.73 -8.27 19.36
C ARG A 158 3.24 -8.50 19.27
N TYR A 159 3.91 -8.49 20.40
CA TYR A 159 5.36 -8.68 20.44
C TYR A 159 5.75 -10.15 20.49
N GLY A 160 6.84 -10.50 19.80
CA GLY A 160 7.39 -11.87 19.79
C GLY A 160 6.57 -12.92 19.01
N ALA A 161 5.44 -12.54 18.41
CA ALA A 161 4.61 -13.41 17.59
C ALA A 161 3.70 -12.61 16.64
N ARG A 162 3.25 -13.22 15.55
CA ARG A 162 2.25 -12.63 14.64
C ARG A 162 0.87 -12.50 15.31
N PRO A 163 0.02 -11.52 14.93
CA PRO A 163 -1.34 -11.41 15.41
C PRO A 163 -2.09 -12.74 15.33
N ASP A 164 -2.89 -13.01 16.36
CA ASP A 164 -3.63 -14.25 16.50
C ASP A 164 -4.69 -14.37 15.38
N PRO A 165 -4.83 -15.52 14.70
CA PRO A 165 -5.88 -15.71 13.70
C PRO A 165 -7.29 -15.38 14.23
N ALA A 166 -7.53 -15.58 15.53
CA ALA A 166 -8.80 -15.25 16.18
C ALA A 166 -9.08 -13.72 16.23
N ALA A 167 -8.08 -12.88 16.02
CA ALA A 167 -8.25 -11.42 15.92
C ALA A 167 -8.83 -10.97 14.57
N GLY A 168 -8.91 -11.88 13.59
CA GLY A 168 -9.42 -11.59 12.26
C GLY A 168 -8.36 -10.93 11.36
N ARG A 169 -8.82 -10.22 10.34
CA ARG A 169 -7.93 -9.55 9.39
C ARG A 169 -7.22 -8.35 10.04
N TYR A 170 -5.99 -8.08 9.61
CA TYR A 170 -5.22 -6.89 9.97
C TYR A 170 -4.42 -6.41 8.77
N ASP A 171 -4.07 -5.13 8.78
CA ASP A 171 -3.30 -4.46 7.72
C ASP A 171 -1.88 -4.13 8.18
N LEU A 172 -1.72 -3.83 9.48
CA LEU A 172 -0.47 -3.47 10.12
C LEU A 172 -0.23 -4.33 11.37
N HIS A 173 1.03 -4.64 11.66
CA HIS A 173 1.46 -5.36 12.86
C HIS A 173 2.59 -4.60 13.55
N GLN A 174 2.32 -4.07 14.75
CA GLN A 174 3.40 -3.61 15.64
C GLN A 174 4.01 -4.82 16.33
N TYR A 175 5.23 -5.17 15.93
CA TYR A 175 5.86 -6.45 16.29
C TYR A 175 6.95 -6.31 17.36
N SER A 176 7.37 -5.08 17.66
CA SER A 176 8.36 -4.78 18.70
C SER A 176 8.15 -3.39 19.28
N SER A 177 8.47 -3.20 20.56
CA SER A 177 8.58 -1.90 21.22
C SER A 177 10.00 -1.56 21.68
N THR A 178 10.96 -2.43 21.35
CA THR A 178 12.36 -2.32 21.77
C THR A 178 13.30 -2.13 20.58
N GLY A 179 12.75 -1.70 19.44
CA GLY A 179 13.51 -1.42 18.23
C GLY A 179 14.57 -0.34 18.42
N GLN A 180 15.55 -0.36 17.53
CA GLN A 180 16.61 0.65 17.44
C GLN A 180 16.75 1.07 15.98
N VAL A 181 16.56 2.35 15.71
CA VAL A 181 16.58 2.93 14.36
C VAL A 181 17.60 4.07 14.35
N PRO A 182 18.63 4.03 13.50
CA PRO A 182 19.56 5.13 13.33
C PRO A 182 18.85 6.46 13.09
N GLY A 183 19.35 7.52 13.74
CA GLY A 183 18.73 8.84 13.66
C GLY A 183 17.62 9.08 14.68
N ILE A 184 17.32 8.13 15.58
CA ILE A 184 16.36 8.30 16.66
C ILE A 184 17.05 8.00 18.00
N ARG A 185 16.92 8.92 18.97
CA ARG A 185 17.35 8.72 20.35
C ARG A 185 16.15 8.33 21.20
N ALA A 186 16.13 7.09 21.66
CA ALA A 186 15.08 6.53 22.50
C ALA A 186 15.57 5.30 23.26
N ASN A 187 14.86 4.92 24.33
CA ASN A 187 15.09 3.63 25.00
C ASN A 187 14.55 2.45 24.17
N GLY A 188 13.51 2.71 23.38
CA GLY A 188 12.87 1.74 22.48
C GLY A 188 12.03 2.47 21.45
N ILE A 189 11.94 1.88 20.27
CA ILE A 189 11.16 2.37 19.14
C ILE A 189 10.20 1.27 18.75
N ASP A 190 8.94 1.65 18.61
CA ASP A 190 7.91 0.75 18.13
C ASP A 190 8.15 0.49 16.63
N LEU A 191 8.23 -0.79 16.26
CA LEU A 191 8.48 -1.24 14.89
C LEU A 191 7.23 -1.92 14.34
N ASP A 192 6.88 -1.49 13.13
CA ASP A 192 5.70 -1.95 12.43
C ASP A 192 6.03 -2.63 11.12
N GLU A 193 5.20 -3.60 10.77
CA GLU A 193 5.21 -4.21 9.46
C GLU A 193 3.85 -4.00 8.78
N SER A 194 3.90 -3.46 7.56
CA SER A 194 2.75 -3.28 6.70
C SER A 194 2.56 -4.49 5.78
N TYR A 195 1.36 -5.07 5.85
CA TYR A 195 0.91 -6.21 5.04
C TYR A 195 0.04 -5.77 3.86
N THR A 196 -0.57 -4.59 3.96
CA THR A 196 -1.38 -3.99 2.89
C THR A 196 -1.09 -2.50 2.75
N ASN A 197 -1.28 -1.94 1.55
CA ASN A 197 -1.17 -0.49 1.36
C ASN A 197 -2.44 0.26 1.80
N ALA A 198 -3.38 -0.39 2.49
CA ALA A 198 -4.65 0.22 2.86
C ALA A 198 -4.48 1.42 3.79
N HIS A 199 -3.42 1.43 4.59
CA HIS A 199 -3.11 2.50 5.52
C HIS A 199 -2.49 3.74 4.87
N LEU A 200 -2.01 3.66 3.63
CA LEU A 200 -1.38 4.80 2.96
C LEU A 200 -2.47 5.62 2.25
N THR A 201 -2.56 6.91 2.59
CA THR A 201 -3.52 7.87 1.99
C THR A 201 -2.88 8.68 0.87
N GLY A 202 -1.54 8.61 0.76
CA GLY A 202 -0.74 9.07 -0.37
C GLY A 202 -0.05 7.94 -1.14
N ALA A 203 -0.26 6.67 -0.75
CA ALA A 203 -0.26 5.67 -1.81
C ALA A 203 -1.39 6.12 -2.73
N PRO A 204 -1.19 6.17 -4.05
CA PRO A 204 -2.37 6.09 -4.88
C PRO A 204 -3.12 4.87 -4.31
N ALA A 205 -4.41 5.03 -3.93
CA ALA A 205 -5.32 3.97 -4.32
C ALA A 205 -4.91 3.73 -5.75
N ALA A 206 -4.19 2.63 -6.05
CA ALA A 206 -3.49 2.47 -7.31
C ALA A 206 -4.45 3.07 -8.31
N ALA A 207 -4.11 4.20 -8.93
CA ALA A 207 -4.95 4.78 -9.95
C ALA A 207 -4.86 3.68 -10.97
N GLY A 208 -5.81 2.72 -10.92
CA GLY A 208 -5.45 1.30 -11.08
C GLY A 208 -4.74 1.23 -12.40
N LYS A 209 -3.42 0.95 -12.41
CA LYS A 209 -2.52 1.50 -13.44
C LYS A 209 -3.24 1.46 -14.77
N VAL A 210 -3.68 2.62 -15.26
CA VAL A 210 -4.65 2.63 -16.36
C VAL A 210 -3.85 2.17 -17.56
N THR A 211 -4.13 0.94 -17.99
CA THR A 211 -3.53 0.39 -19.20
C THR A 211 -4.46 0.74 -20.32
N GLU A 212 -4.04 1.63 -21.19
CA GLU A 212 -4.82 2.02 -22.36
C GLU A 212 -4.27 1.31 -23.60
N LEU A 213 -5.12 1.17 -24.62
CA LEU A 213 -4.67 0.80 -25.95
C LEU A 213 -3.95 2.00 -26.55
N MET A 214 -2.64 1.89 -26.77
CA MET A 214 -1.84 2.94 -27.40
C MET A 214 -1.97 2.87 -28.92
N GLU A 215 -1.82 1.67 -29.47
CA GLU A 215 -1.85 1.42 -30.90
C GLU A 215 -2.32 0.00 -31.19
N ARG A 216 -3.09 -0.19 -32.26
CA ARG A 216 -3.41 -1.51 -32.82
C ARG A 216 -2.75 -1.62 -34.19
N LEU A 217 -1.84 -2.57 -34.32
CA LEU A 217 -1.19 -2.93 -35.56
C LEU A 217 -1.89 -4.13 -36.19
N LYS A 218 -2.00 -4.12 -37.52
CA LYS A 218 -2.50 -5.25 -38.31
C LYS A 218 -1.31 -5.90 -39.01
N LEU A 219 -0.99 -7.14 -38.64
CA LEU A 219 0.21 -7.83 -39.10
C LEU A 219 -0.12 -8.88 -40.16
N ALA A 220 0.58 -8.80 -41.29
CA ALA A 220 0.37 -9.68 -42.43
C ALA A 220 0.81 -11.12 -42.13
N PRO A 221 0.20 -12.13 -42.77
CA PRO A 221 0.63 -13.52 -42.64
C PRO A 221 2.07 -13.72 -43.14
N SER A 222 2.82 -14.55 -42.43
CA SER A 222 4.16 -14.99 -42.85
C SER A 222 4.40 -16.41 -42.40
N LYS A 223 4.83 -17.27 -43.33
CA LYS A 223 5.21 -18.67 -43.03
C LYS A 223 6.61 -18.76 -42.44
N ASP A 224 7.45 -17.77 -42.71
CA ASP A 224 8.78 -17.62 -42.15
C ASP A 224 8.72 -16.84 -40.84
N ILE A 225 9.75 -16.99 -40.01
CA ILE A 225 9.89 -16.17 -38.80
C ILE A 225 10.12 -14.72 -39.25
N THR A 226 9.17 -13.86 -38.91
CA THR A 226 9.20 -12.42 -39.21
C THR A 226 9.35 -11.65 -37.92
N SER A 227 10.28 -10.68 -37.89
CA SER A 227 10.45 -9.77 -36.75
C SER A 227 9.83 -8.40 -37.05
N VAL A 228 9.12 -7.85 -36.08
CA VAL A 228 8.53 -6.50 -36.13
C VAL A 228 9.04 -5.70 -34.94
N ARG A 229 9.52 -4.49 -35.22
CA ARG A 229 9.93 -3.53 -34.19
C ARG A 229 8.75 -2.69 -33.73
N LEU A 230 8.57 -2.62 -32.42
CA LEU A 230 7.46 -1.96 -31.74
C LEU A 230 8.00 -0.83 -30.87
N LEU A 231 7.32 0.33 -30.90
CA LEU A 231 7.54 1.43 -29.97
C LEU A 231 6.51 1.31 -28.84
N LEU A 232 7.00 1.13 -27.61
CA LEU A 232 6.20 0.95 -26.41
C LEU A 232 6.22 2.23 -25.56
N SER A 233 5.31 2.35 -24.60
CA SER A 233 5.12 3.56 -23.78
C SER A 233 6.29 3.86 -22.84
N GLY A 234 7.14 2.87 -22.50
CA GLY A 234 8.08 2.98 -21.38
C GLY A 234 7.42 2.97 -20.00
N SER A 235 6.09 2.77 -19.93
CA SER A 235 5.35 2.75 -18.67
C SER A 235 5.52 1.42 -17.94
N ASP A 236 5.18 1.41 -16.66
CA ASP A 236 5.21 0.23 -15.82
C ASP A 236 4.04 -0.75 -16.10
N THR A 237 3.15 -0.41 -17.03
CA THR A 237 2.06 -1.22 -17.61
C THR A 237 2.30 -1.65 -19.05
N ALA A 238 3.40 -1.21 -19.66
CA ALA A 238 3.76 -1.53 -21.03
C ALA A 238 3.66 -3.03 -21.31
N ALA A 239 2.95 -3.39 -22.38
CA ALA A 239 2.76 -4.76 -22.83
C ALA A 239 2.36 -4.81 -24.31
N ILE A 240 2.43 -6.01 -24.88
CA ILE A 240 1.80 -6.32 -26.16
C ILE A 240 0.69 -7.35 -25.95
N VAL A 241 -0.40 -7.25 -26.71
CA VAL A 241 -1.46 -8.26 -26.75
C VAL A 241 -1.58 -8.80 -28.17
N ILE A 242 -1.30 -10.08 -28.33
CA ILE A 242 -1.42 -10.78 -29.62
C ILE A 242 -2.87 -11.21 -29.77
N ARG A 243 -3.49 -10.83 -30.89
CA ARG A 243 -4.92 -11.01 -31.14
C ARG A 243 -5.19 -11.70 -32.48
N PRO A 244 -5.05 -13.03 -32.54
CA PRO A 244 -5.55 -13.77 -33.69
C PRO A 244 -7.07 -13.65 -33.80
N TRP A 245 -7.60 -13.75 -35.02
CA TRP A 245 -9.04 -13.84 -35.24
C TRP A 245 -9.60 -15.12 -34.62
N LEU A 246 -10.63 -14.98 -33.78
CA LEU A 246 -11.25 -16.10 -33.08
C LEU A 246 -12.47 -16.62 -33.85
N GLY A 247 -12.62 -17.93 -33.90
CA GLY A 247 -13.80 -18.61 -34.41
C GLY A 247 -14.96 -18.62 -33.39
N PRO A 248 -16.10 -19.22 -33.76
CA PRO A 248 -17.28 -19.32 -32.88
C PRO A 248 -17.04 -20.07 -31.56
N ASP A 249 -16.02 -20.92 -31.50
CA ASP A 249 -15.58 -21.66 -30.31
C ASP A 249 -14.64 -20.86 -29.40
N GLY A 250 -14.33 -19.61 -29.76
CA GLY A 250 -13.42 -18.74 -29.02
C GLY A 250 -11.94 -19.05 -29.24
N LEU A 251 -11.60 -19.94 -30.18
CA LEU A 251 -10.24 -20.28 -30.55
C LEU A 251 -9.92 -19.84 -31.97
N ALA A 252 -8.65 -19.50 -32.22
CA ALA A 252 -8.19 -19.13 -33.55
C ALA A 252 -8.04 -20.39 -34.42
N PRO A 253 -8.75 -20.49 -35.56
CA PRO A 253 -8.58 -21.59 -36.49
C PRO A 253 -7.18 -21.60 -37.12
N THR A 254 -6.56 -20.42 -37.22
CA THR A 254 -5.16 -20.26 -37.61
C THR A 254 -4.39 -19.64 -36.44
N PRO A 255 -3.49 -20.37 -35.77
CA PRO A 255 -2.72 -19.84 -34.66
C PRO A 255 -1.68 -18.82 -35.13
N VAL A 256 -1.26 -17.98 -34.19
CA VAL A 256 0.00 -17.25 -34.30
C VAL A 256 1.06 -18.05 -33.54
N PHE A 257 2.18 -18.35 -34.17
CA PHE A 257 3.32 -18.98 -33.53
C PHE A 257 4.29 -17.90 -33.07
N LEU A 258 4.54 -17.86 -31.77
CA LEU A 258 5.41 -16.88 -31.12
C LEU A 258 6.89 -17.28 -31.28
N GLY A 259 7.70 -16.35 -31.76
CA GLY A 259 9.16 -16.39 -31.71
C GLY A 259 9.70 -15.69 -30.46
N ASN A 260 10.88 -15.08 -30.57
CA ASN A 260 11.44 -14.27 -29.49
C ASN A 260 10.68 -12.96 -29.27
N ILE A 261 10.70 -12.48 -28.03
CA ILE A 261 10.39 -11.08 -27.69
C ILE A 261 11.63 -10.49 -27.02
N HIS A 262 12.28 -9.54 -27.68
CA HIS A 262 13.42 -8.82 -27.12
C HIS A 262 13.00 -7.38 -26.83
N ALA A 263 12.96 -6.97 -25.57
CA ALA A 263 12.53 -5.63 -25.17
C ALA A 263 13.63 -4.87 -24.44
N TRP A 264 13.65 -3.54 -24.54
CA TRP A 264 14.66 -2.70 -23.90
C TRP A 264 14.13 -1.30 -23.54
N GLY A 265 14.79 -0.70 -22.55
CA GLY A 265 14.49 0.64 -22.04
C GLY A 265 15.09 1.75 -22.90
N SER A 266 14.88 3.00 -22.48
CA SER A 266 15.48 4.19 -23.11
C SER A 266 17.01 4.21 -23.00
N ASP A 267 17.56 3.55 -21.99
CA ASP A 267 18.99 3.34 -21.76
C ASP A 267 19.60 2.22 -22.62
N LYS A 268 18.77 1.55 -23.44
CA LYS A 268 19.14 0.37 -24.25
C LYS A 268 19.57 -0.83 -23.41
N ALA A 269 19.30 -0.83 -22.10
CA ALA A 269 19.41 -2.03 -21.29
C ALA A 269 18.23 -2.95 -21.61
N GLY A 270 18.49 -4.25 -21.75
CA GLY A 270 17.45 -5.25 -21.93
C GLY A 270 16.49 -5.25 -20.74
N ILE A 271 15.20 -5.27 -21.01
CA ILE A 271 14.13 -5.30 -20.02
C ILE A 271 13.38 -6.62 -20.16
N GLY A 272 13.25 -7.33 -19.04
CA GLY A 272 12.38 -8.50 -18.93
C GLY A 272 13.03 -9.83 -19.34
N HIS A 273 12.16 -10.82 -19.57
CA HIS A 273 12.45 -12.22 -19.84
C HIS A 273 11.78 -12.62 -21.16
N ASN A 274 12.46 -13.41 -21.99
CA ASN A 274 11.89 -13.92 -23.23
C ASN A 274 10.98 -15.12 -22.92
N PRO A 275 9.69 -15.13 -23.32
CA PRO A 275 8.78 -16.23 -22.99
C PRO A 275 9.27 -17.61 -23.43
N LYS A 276 10.11 -17.68 -24.47
CA LYS A 276 10.73 -18.94 -24.93
C LYS A 276 11.65 -19.59 -23.89
N GLU A 277 12.11 -18.83 -22.91
CA GLU A 277 12.94 -19.30 -21.81
C GLU A 277 12.09 -19.85 -20.63
N GLU A 278 10.77 -19.67 -20.66
CA GLU A 278 9.86 -20.15 -19.61
C GLU A 278 9.63 -21.67 -19.71
N SER A 279 9.61 -22.34 -18.55
CA SER A 279 9.26 -23.75 -18.48
C SER A 279 7.82 -23.99 -18.92
N GLY A 280 7.61 -24.83 -19.93
CA GLY A 280 6.28 -25.13 -20.46
C GLY A 280 5.76 -24.12 -21.47
N PHE A 281 6.63 -23.26 -22.01
CA PHE A 281 6.29 -22.33 -23.08
C PHE A 281 5.63 -23.03 -24.27
N ASP A 282 4.40 -22.61 -24.61
CA ASP A 282 3.71 -22.99 -25.82
C ASP A 282 3.75 -21.83 -26.84
N PRO A 283 4.50 -21.96 -27.95
CA PRO A 283 4.56 -20.93 -28.97
C PRO A 283 3.21 -20.74 -29.66
N LYS A 284 2.28 -21.69 -29.56
CA LYS A 284 0.99 -21.64 -30.23
C LYS A 284 0.02 -20.72 -29.49
N VAL A 285 -0.31 -19.60 -30.11
CA VAL A 285 -1.30 -18.64 -29.63
C VAL A 285 -2.60 -18.83 -30.40
N VAL A 286 -3.58 -19.48 -29.76
CA VAL A 286 -4.93 -19.73 -30.30
C VAL A 286 -6.01 -18.86 -29.66
N SER A 287 -5.63 -17.96 -28.75
CA SER A 287 -6.53 -17.00 -28.10
C SER A 287 -5.76 -15.70 -27.85
N HIS A 288 -6.45 -14.63 -27.47
CA HIS A 288 -5.75 -13.40 -27.11
C HIS A 288 -4.77 -13.65 -25.97
N ARG A 289 -3.51 -13.24 -26.13
CA ARG A 289 -2.47 -13.44 -25.12
C ARG A 289 -1.66 -12.18 -24.91
N ARG A 290 -1.49 -11.80 -23.64
CA ARG A 290 -0.75 -10.61 -23.22
C ARG A 290 0.66 -10.99 -22.78
N TYR A 291 1.64 -10.18 -23.19
CA TYR A 291 3.04 -10.27 -22.75
C TYR A 291 3.43 -8.94 -22.10
N SER A 292 3.67 -8.96 -20.79
CA SER A 292 4.01 -7.78 -20.00
C SER A 292 5.49 -7.43 -20.15
N LEU A 293 5.78 -6.16 -20.46
CA LEU A 293 7.11 -5.62 -20.73
C LEU A 293 7.33 -4.32 -19.94
N PRO A 294 7.20 -4.33 -18.60
CA PRO A 294 7.17 -3.11 -17.79
C PRO A 294 8.46 -2.30 -17.94
N GLY A 295 8.33 -1.02 -18.31
CA GLY A 295 9.44 -0.10 -18.55
C GLY A 295 10.06 -0.19 -19.96
N ALA A 296 9.63 -1.12 -20.80
CA ALA A 296 10.14 -1.23 -22.16
C ALA A 296 9.67 -0.05 -23.01
N VAL A 297 10.62 0.55 -23.72
CA VAL A 297 10.38 1.60 -24.72
C VAL A 297 10.37 1.00 -26.12
N TRP A 298 11.06 -0.12 -26.31
CA TRP A 298 11.12 -0.82 -27.59
C TRP A 298 10.98 -2.32 -27.39
N ALA A 299 10.43 -3.01 -28.39
CA ALA A 299 10.50 -4.46 -28.49
C ALA A 299 10.63 -4.93 -29.95
N ASP A 300 11.45 -5.95 -30.18
CA ASP A 300 11.43 -6.74 -31.40
C ASP A 300 10.63 -8.02 -31.12
N PHE A 301 9.51 -8.17 -31.82
CA PHE A 301 8.58 -9.30 -31.70
C PHE A 301 8.67 -10.19 -32.94
N GLU A 302 9.02 -11.46 -32.74
CA GLU A 302 9.05 -12.46 -33.81
C GLU A 302 7.76 -13.30 -33.85
N TYR A 303 7.24 -13.55 -35.05
CA TYR A 303 6.08 -14.41 -35.26
C TYR A 303 6.14 -15.17 -36.58
N SER A 304 5.31 -16.22 -36.68
CA SER A 304 4.86 -16.79 -37.94
C SER A 304 3.39 -17.22 -37.86
N THR A 305 2.65 -17.11 -38.97
CA THR A 305 1.23 -17.47 -39.05
C THR A 305 0.76 -17.55 -40.50
N ASN A 306 -0.29 -18.31 -40.76
CA ASN A 306 -0.92 -18.41 -42.08
C ASN A 306 -2.04 -17.39 -42.31
N ALA A 307 -2.37 -16.55 -41.33
CA ALA A 307 -3.45 -15.57 -41.42
C ALA A 307 -3.01 -14.22 -40.86
N GLU A 308 -3.66 -13.14 -41.31
CA GLU A 308 -3.52 -11.83 -40.69
C GLU A 308 -4.00 -11.88 -39.22
N PHE A 309 -3.39 -11.08 -38.35
CA PHE A 309 -3.85 -10.90 -36.97
C PHE A 309 -3.59 -9.46 -36.50
N ASP A 310 -4.25 -9.07 -35.41
CA ASP A 310 -4.01 -7.77 -34.79
C ASP A 310 -3.03 -7.91 -33.61
N LEU A 311 -2.20 -6.89 -33.38
CA LEU A 311 -1.33 -6.75 -32.22
C LEU A 311 -1.62 -5.41 -31.56
N ASP A 312 -1.98 -5.45 -30.28
CA ASP A 312 -2.21 -4.25 -29.48
C ASP A 312 -0.94 -3.90 -28.71
N ILE A 313 -0.48 -2.66 -28.83
CA ILE A 313 0.47 -2.04 -27.92
C ILE A 313 -0.34 -1.37 -26.82
N VAL A 314 -0.06 -1.72 -25.57
CA VAL A 314 -0.78 -1.18 -24.41
C VAL A 314 0.21 -0.69 -23.37
N GLY A 315 -0.17 0.35 -22.63
CA GLY A 315 0.73 0.99 -21.67
C GLY A 315 0.07 2.10 -20.89
#